data_AF-A0A7C2SF02-F1
#
_entry.id   AF-A0A7C2SF02-F1
#
_cell.length_a   1.000
_cell.length_b   1.000
_cell.length_c   1.000
_cell.angle_alpha   90.00
_cell.angle_beta   90.00
_cell.angle_gamma   90.00
#
_symmetry.space_group_name_H-M   'P 1'
#
loop_
_entity.id
_entity.type
_entity.pdbx_description
1 polymer ?
#
loop_
_entity_poly.entity_id
_entity_poly.type
_entity_poly.pdbx_seq_one_letter_code
_entity_poly.pdbx_strand_id
1 'polypeptide(L)'
;MKYLTFMSIGVFALLLIYAAYGLPYRGDPNALVNQEISLTGTPVASSYYIENAMKDANTPNMVTTVLGDYRAFDTLGEEVVIFAAGIICFLLLNRERKREARKQ
;
A
#
# COMPACT_ATOMS: atom_id res chain seq x y z
N MET A 1 -3.99 14.62 -29.74
CA MET A 1 -4.22 13.78 -28.54
C MET A 1 -2.93 13.45 -27.80
N LYS A 2 -1.87 12.90 -28.43
CA LYS A 2 -0.59 12.59 -27.75
C LYS A 2 0.02 13.78 -26.99
N TYR A 3 0.03 14.97 -27.59
CA TYR A 3 0.53 16.19 -26.94
C TYR A 3 -0.27 16.58 -25.69
N LEU A 4 -1.60 16.38 -25.71
CA LEU A 4 -2.46 16.63 -24.55
C LEU A 4 -2.14 15.64 -23.40
N THR A 5 -1.87 14.38 -23.74
CA THR A 5 -1.44 13.36 -22.77
C THR A 5 -0.08 13.70 -22.16
N PHE A 6 0.90 14.13 -22.95
CA PHE A 6 2.20 14.54 -22.41
C PHE A 6 2.07 15.79 -21.53
N MET A 7 1.24 16.74 -21.94
CA MET A 7 0.95 17.93 -21.14
C MET A 7 0.29 17.56 -19.81
N SER A 8 -0.69 16.64 -19.80
CA SER A 8 -1.35 16.21 -18.56
C SER A 8 -0.40 15.48 -17.62
N ILE A 9 0.47 14.60 -18.16
CA ILE A 9 1.51 13.93 -17.36
C ILE A 9 2.49 14.94 -16.79
N GLY A 10 2.93 15.92 -17.59
CA GLY A 10 3.83 16.97 -17.14
C GLY A 10 3.25 17.80 -15.99
N VAL A 11 1.99 18.22 -16.12
CA VAL A 11 1.27 18.95 -15.06
C VAL A 11 1.15 18.08 -13.80
N PHE A 12 0.77 16.82 -13.94
CA PHE A 12 0.65 15.90 -12.80
C PHE A 12 2.00 15.68 -12.09
N ALA A 13 3.08 15.52 -12.85
CA ALA A 13 4.43 15.38 -12.30
C ALA A 13 4.87 16.64 -11.54
N LEU A 14 4.60 17.83 -12.08
CA LEU A 14 4.88 19.09 -11.38
C LEU A 14 4.08 19.22 -10.08
N LEU A 15 2.82 18.80 -10.07
CA LEU A 15 2.00 18.77 -8.85
C LEU A 15 2.57 17.81 -7.81
N LEU A 16 3.03 16.62 -8.22
CA LEU A 16 3.67 15.67 -7.31
C LEU A 16 4.99 16.22 -6.73
N ILE A 17 5.81 16.88 -7.56
CA ILE A 17 7.04 17.54 -7.09
C ILE A 17 6.70 18.65 -6.10
N TYR A 18 5.72 19.49 -6.41
CA TYR A 18 5.25 20.55 -5.51
C TYR A 18 4.76 20.00 -4.17
N ALA A 19 3.98 18.92 -4.18
CA ALA A 19 3.53 18.26 -2.96
C ALA A 19 4.70 17.65 -2.16
N ALA A 20 5.69 17.07 -2.83
CA ALA A 20 6.86 16.48 -2.20
C ALA A 20 7.72 17.52 -1.46
N TYR A 21 7.75 18.78 -1.92
CA TYR A 21 8.43 19.88 -1.21
C TYR A 21 7.80 20.20 0.16
N GLY A 22 6.55 19.78 0.41
CA GLY A 22 5.89 19.94 1.70
C GLY A 22 6.22 18.86 2.73
N LEU A 23 6.99 17.83 2.37
CA LEU A 23 7.37 16.77 3.30
C LEU A 23 8.46 17.26 4.27
N PRO A 24 8.46 16.75 5.53
CA PRO A 24 9.51 17.08 6.48
C PRO A 24 10.89 16.61 5.98
N TYR A 25 11.95 17.28 6.44
CA TYR A 25 13.31 16.85 6.15
C TYR A 25 13.56 15.44 6.68
N ARG A 26 14.32 14.65 5.92
CA ARG A 26 14.69 13.30 6.34
C ARG A 26 15.49 13.37 7.63
N GLY A 27 15.07 12.58 8.62
CA GLY A 27 15.73 12.53 9.93
C GLY A 27 15.46 13.73 10.84
N ASP A 28 14.51 14.61 10.49
CA ASP A 28 14.09 15.69 11.39
C ASP A 28 13.43 15.09 12.65
N PRO A 29 14.03 15.26 13.84
CA PRO A 29 13.47 14.74 15.08
C PRO A 29 12.15 15.44 15.44
N ASN A 30 11.93 16.67 14.97
CA ASN A 30 10.73 17.45 15.25
C ASN A 30 9.58 17.17 14.28
N ALA A 31 9.79 16.31 13.28
CA ALA A 31 8.72 15.91 12.37
C ALA A 31 7.63 15.15 13.15
N LEU A 32 6.37 15.58 13.03
CA LEU A 32 5.23 15.02 13.76
C LEU A 32 5.07 13.50 13.58
N VAL A 33 5.48 12.95 12.43
CA VAL A 33 5.43 11.51 12.13
C VAL A 33 6.45 10.68 12.92
N ASN A 34 7.46 11.33 13.50
CA ASN A 34 8.51 10.73 14.33
C ASN A 34 8.27 10.96 15.83
N GLN A 35 7.26 11.76 16.19
CA GLN A 35 6.92 12.07 17.58
C GLN A 35 6.09 10.95 18.20
N GLU A 36 6.05 10.90 19.53
CA GLU A 36 5.22 9.94 20.25
C GLU A 36 3.72 10.28 20.14
N ILE A 37 3.40 11.58 20.13
CA ILE A 37 2.04 12.11 20.14
C ILE A 37 1.78 12.91 18.86
N SER A 38 0.64 12.63 18.23
CA SER A 38 0.16 13.34 17.03
C SER A 38 -0.51 14.67 17.35
N LEU A 39 -0.84 15.45 16.31
CA LEU A 39 -1.59 16.72 16.44
C LEU A 39 -2.95 16.57 17.14
N THR A 40 -3.56 15.37 17.10
CA THR A 40 -4.85 15.08 17.72
C THR A 40 -4.73 14.62 19.18
N GLY A 41 -3.53 14.64 19.76
CA GLY A 41 -3.29 14.18 21.13
C GLY A 41 -3.31 12.65 21.30
N THR A 42 -3.36 11.91 20.20
CA THR A 42 -3.32 10.43 20.20
C THR A 42 -1.90 9.96 19.86
N PRO A 43 -1.48 8.76 20.33
CA PRO A 43 -0.20 8.18 19.95
C PRO A 43 -0.04 8.09 18.43
N VAL A 44 1.16 8.38 17.92
CA VAL A 44 1.49 8.13 16.52
C VAL A 44 1.61 6.62 16.31
N ALA A 45 1.02 6.11 15.22
CA ALA A 45 1.03 4.68 14.95
C ALA A 45 2.45 4.09 14.89
N SER A 46 3.41 4.79 14.27
CA SER A 46 4.80 4.35 14.16
C SER A 46 5.47 4.17 15.52
N SER A 47 5.36 5.15 16.43
CA SER A 47 5.94 5.05 17.78
C SER A 47 5.28 3.92 18.56
N TYR A 48 3.96 3.83 18.52
CA TYR A 48 3.20 2.78 19.20
C TYR A 48 3.61 1.37 18.74
N TYR A 49 3.74 1.15 17.43
CA TYR A 49 4.15 -0.14 16.88
C TYR A 49 5.56 -0.54 17.31
N ILE A 50 6.50 0.41 17.32
CA ILE A 50 7.90 0.16 17.75
C ILE A 50 7.94 -0.29 19.22
N GLU A 51 7.14 0.32 20.07
CA GLU A 51 7.16 0.06 21.50
C GLU A 51 6.34 -1.18 21.90
N ASN A 52 5.25 -1.48 21.19
CA ASN A 52 4.25 -2.46 21.65
C ASN A 52 4.12 -3.71 20.77
N ALA A 53 4.67 -3.77 19.55
CA ALA A 53 4.45 -4.91 18.66
C ALA A 53 4.80 -6.28 19.29
N MET A 54 5.91 -6.35 20.02
CA MET A 54 6.30 -7.57 20.75
C MET A 54 5.33 -7.95 21.85
N LYS A 55 4.82 -6.95 22.58
CA LYS A 55 3.91 -7.16 23.70
C LYS A 55 2.53 -7.59 23.21
N ASP A 56 2.05 -7.02 22.11
CA ASP A 56 0.70 -7.21 21.63
C ASP A 56 0.54 -8.51 20.83
N ALA A 57 1.54 -8.88 20.02
CA ALA A 57 1.46 -10.02 19.09
C ALA A 57 2.51 -11.11 19.32
N ASN A 58 3.38 -10.97 20.33
CA ASN A 58 4.45 -11.92 20.66
C ASN A 58 5.30 -12.37 19.45
N THR A 59 5.50 -11.46 18.50
CA THR A 59 6.17 -11.73 17.23
C THR A 59 7.40 -10.82 17.09
N PRO A 60 8.62 -11.39 16.94
CA PRO A 60 9.88 -10.61 16.91
C PRO A 60 9.98 -9.64 15.74
N ASN A 61 9.24 -9.89 14.66
CA ASN A 61 9.23 -9.01 13.50
C ASN A 61 8.06 -8.03 13.57
N MET A 62 8.34 -6.79 13.97
CA MET A 62 7.36 -5.70 14.00
C MET A 62 6.64 -5.51 12.66
N VAL A 63 7.33 -5.68 11.51
CA VAL A 63 6.68 -5.51 10.20
C VAL A 63 5.61 -6.56 9.98
N THR A 64 5.87 -7.80 10.39
CA THR A 64 4.86 -8.87 10.33
C THR A 64 3.68 -8.55 11.24
N THR A 65 3.92 -8.05 12.46
CA THR A 65 2.83 -7.62 13.36
C THR A 65 2.02 -6.47 12.78
N VAL A 66 2.65 -5.50 12.12
CA VAL A 66 1.93 -4.39 11.49
C VAL A 66 1.04 -4.90 10.35
N LEU A 67 1.53 -5.78 9.49
CA LEU A 67 0.76 -6.28 8.35
C LEU A 67 -0.28 -7.34 8.74
N GLY A 68 0.04 -8.18 9.72
CA GLY A 68 -0.75 -9.36 10.11
C GLY A 68 -1.73 -9.11 11.26
N ASP A 69 -1.43 -8.18 12.16
CA ASP A 69 -2.25 -7.90 13.35
C ASP A 69 -2.87 -6.49 13.28
N TYR A 70 -2.05 -5.42 13.27
CA TYR A 70 -2.57 -4.04 13.35
C TYR A 70 -3.30 -3.58 12.08
N ARG A 71 -2.78 -3.95 10.89
CA ARG A 71 -3.33 -3.58 9.58
C ARG A 71 -3.72 -4.81 8.75
N ALA A 72 -4.18 -5.85 9.44
CA ALA A 72 -4.60 -7.12 8.83
C ALA A 72 -5.65 -6.95 7.73
N PHE A 73 -6.53 -5.94 7.83
CA PHE A 73 -7.55 -5.68 6.82
C PHE A 73 -6.98 -5.22 5.48
N ASP A 74 -5.88 -4.47 5.47
CA ASP A 74 -5.23 -4.05 4.21
C ASP A 74 -4.66 -5.29 3.50
N THR A 75 -3.95 -6.15 4.24
CA THR A 75 -3.40 -7.42 3.75
C THR A 75 -4.50 -8.39 3.29
N LEU A 76 -5.61 -8.51 4.02
CA LEU A 76 -6.78 -9.30 3.59
C LEU A 76 -7.35 -8.78 2.26
N GLY A 77 -7.40 -7.45 2.10
CA GLY A 77 -7.80 -6.82 0.85
C GLY A 77 -6.85 -7.18 -0.30
N GLU A 78 -5.53 -7.12 -0.07
CA GLU A 78 -4.52 -7.54 -1.04
C GLU A 78 -4.69 -9.01 -1.45
N GLU A 79 -4.91 -9.92 -0.49
CA GLU A 79 -5.14 -11.34 -0.75
C GLU A 79 -6.40 -11.56 -1.60
N VAL A 80 -7.50 -10.85 -1.30
CA VAL A 80 -8.74 -10.94 -2.08
C VAL A 80 -8.52 -10.48 -3.53
N VAL A 81 -7.78 -9.39 -3.75
CA VAL A 81 -7.46 -8.89 -5.10
C VAL A 81 -6.65 -9.92 -5.89
N ILE A 82 -5.60 -10.48 -5.29
CA ILE A 82 -4.76 -11.50 -5.94
C ILE A 82 -5.55 -12.78 -6.22
N PHE A 83 -6.39 -13.21 -5.28
CA PHE A 83 -7.26 -14.36 -5.45
C PHE A 83 -8.25 -14.17 -6.61
N ALA A 84 -8.89 -13.00 -6.68
CA ALA A 84 -9.80 -12.65 -7.78
C ALA A 84 -9.07 -12.63 -9.12
N ALA A 85 -7.87 -12.04 -9.19
CA ALA A 85 -7.03 -12.06 -10.39
C ALA A 85 -6.68 -13.50 -10.82
N GLY A 86 -6.33 -14.37 -9.86
CA GLY A 86 -6.07 -15.79 -10.10
C GLY A 86 -7.27 -16.53 -10.70
N ILE A 87 -8.47 -16.32 -10.14
CA ILE A 87 -9.72 -16.87 -10.68
C ILE A 87 -9.97 -16.38 -12.11
N ILE A 88 -9.84 -15.08 -12.36
CA ILE A 88 -10.06 -14.49 -13.68
C ILE A 88 -9.12 -15.14 -14.71
N CYS A 89 -7.82 -15.23 -14.39
CA CYS A 89 -6.83 -15.88 -15.25
C CYS A 89 -7.20 -17.35 -15.52
N PHE A 90 -7.57 -18.11 -14.49
CA PHE A 90 -7.97 -19.51 -14.62
C PHE A 90 -9.19 -19.68 -15.54
N LEU A 91 -10.22 -18.85 -15.36
CA LEU A 91 -11.43 -18.89 -16.18
C LEU A 91 -11.15 -18.53 -17.65
N LEU A 92 -10.31 -17.51 -17.90
CA LEU A 92 -9.93 -17.12 -19.25
C LEU A 92 -9.15 -18.23 -19.96
N LEU A 93 -8.16 -18.83 -19.30
CA LEU A 93 -7.39 -19.95 -19.85
C LEU A 93 -8.27 -21.16 -20.16
N ASN A 94 -9.21 -21.50 -19.27
CA ASN A 94 -10.15 -22.59 -19.51
C ASN A 94 -11.09 -22.31 -20.69
N ARG A 95 -11.50 -21.04 -20.87
CA ARG A 95 -12.34 -20.62 -22.00
C ARG A 95 -11.60 -20.75 -23.34
N GLU A 96 -10.35 -20.30 -23.41
CA GLU A 96 -9.56 -20.39 -24.65
C GLU A 96 -9.29 -21.85 -25.03
N ARG A 97 -8.91 -22.71 -24.07
CA ARG A 97 -8.73 -24.16 -24.32
C ARG A 97 -9.98 -24.82 -24.91
N LYS A 98 -11.17 -24.52 -24.39
CA LYS A 98 -12.44 -25.04 -24.91
C LYS A 98 -12.76 -24.52 -26.32
N ARG A 99 -12.33 -23.29 -26.64
CA ARG A 99 -12.52 -22.69 -27.97
C ARG A 99 -11.63 -23.34 -29.02
N GLU A 100 -10.39 -23.67 -28.68
CA GLU A 100 -9.47 -24.40 -29.55
C GLU A 100 -9.96 -25.80 -29.87
N ALA A 101 -10.41 -26.55 -28.85
CA ALA A 101 -10.94 -27.90 -29.04
C ALA A 101 -12.21 -27.98 -29.91
N ARG A 102 -12.97 -26.88 -30.04
CA ARG A 102 -14.16 -26.79 -30.91
C ARG A 102 -13.84 -26.40 -32.35
N LYS A 103 -12.63 -25.91 -32.62
CA LYS A 103 -12.18 -25.55 -33.97
C LYS A 103 -11.53 -26.73 -34.71
N GLN A 104 -11.17 -27.77 -33.98
CA GLN A 104 -10.74 -29.07 -34.50
C GLN A 104 -11.98 -29.92 -34.80
#